data_AF-A0A523Z439-F1
#
_entry.id   AF-A0A523Z439-F1
#
_cell.length_a   1.000
_cell.length_b   1.000
_cell.length_c   1.000
_cell.angle_alpha   90.00
_cell.angle_beta   90.00
_cell.angle_gamma   90.00
#
_symmetry.space_group_name_H-M   'P 1'
#
loop_
_entity.id
_entity.type
_entity.pdbx_description
1 polymer ?
#
loop_
_entity_poly.entity_id
_entity_poly.type
_entity_poly.pdbx_seq_one_letter_code
_entity_poly.pdbx_strand_id
1 'polypeptide(L)' 'MNKTVTIEELREKIDSFPRVRLAVLPTPLHEVPRFSAAIGGPRIFIKRDDLTGFAFGGNKTRMFEFLL' A
#
# COMPACT_ATOMS: atom_id res chain seq x y z
N MET A 1 11.36 -1.16 -27.24
CA MET A 1 9.89 -1.20 -27.40
C MET A 1 9.27 -0.91 -26.04
N ASN A 2 8.74 0.30 -25.82
CA ASN A 2 7.96 0.58 -24.62
C ASN A 2 6.58 -0.08 -24.79
N LYS A 3 6.39 -1.26 -24.21
CA LYS A 3 5.06 -1.85 -24.10
C LYS A 3 4.31 -1.13 -22.99
N THR A 4 3.36 -0.28 -23.35
CA THR A 4 2.37 0.24 -22.42
C THR A 4 1.47 -0.93 -21.99
N VAL A 5 1.40 -1.20 -20.68
CA VAL A 5 0.56 -2.25 -20.10
C VAL A 5 -0.69 -1.58 -19.51
N THR A 6 -1.86 -2.16 -19.71
CA THR A 6 -3.11 -1.63 -19.11
C THR A 6 -3.18 -1.91 -17.60
N ILE A 7 -4.08 -1.25 -16.88
CA ILE A 7 -4.25 -1.49 -15.43
C ILE A 7 -4.75 -2.93 -15.20
N GLU A 8 -5.63 -3.40 -16.07
CA GLU A 8 -6.22 -4.73 -16.06
C GLU A 8 -5.14 -5.79 -16.29
N GLU A 9 -4.33 -5.63 -17.35
CA GLU A 9 -3.22 -6.53 -17.65
C GLU A 9 -2.18 -6.58 -16.51
N LEU A 10 -1.94 -5.45 -15.85
CA LEU A 10 -1.04 -5.40 -14.70
C LEU A 10 -1.59 -6.18 -13.51
N ARG A 11 -2.90 -6.03 -13.22
CA ARG A 11 -3.58 -6.77 -12.14
C ARG A 11 -3.57 -8.27 -12.40
N GLU A 12 -3.91 -8.70 -13.60
CA GLU A 12 -3.90 -10.12 -13.98
C GLU A 12 -2.50 -10.75 -13.79
N LYS A 13 -1.45 -10.03 -14.19
CA LYS A 13 -0.06 -10.50 -13.97
C LYS A 13 0.29 -10.60 -12.49
N ILE A 14 -0.13 -9.64 -11.67
CA ILE A 14 0.13 -9.67 -10.22
C ILE A 14 -0.66 -10.80 -9.54
N ASP A 15 -1.92 -10.99 -9.92
CA ASP A 15 -2.80 -12.02 -9.35
C ASP A 15 -2.38 -13.44 -9.75
N SER A 16 -1.52 -13.59 -10.77
CA SER A 16 -0.93 -14.88 -11.15
C SER A 16 0.13 -15.41 -10.17
N PHE A 17 0.67 -14.54 -9.30
CA PHE A 17 1.62 -14.96 -8.27
C PHE A 17 0.87 -15.53 -7.06
N PRO A 18 1.36 -16.64 -6.45
CA PRO A 18 0.76 -17.17 -5.24
C PRO A 18 0.80 -16.13 -4.13
N ARG A 19 -0.31 -16.02 -3.38
CA ARG A 19 -0.45 -15.04 -2.32
C ARG A 19 -1.20 -15.60 -1.11
N VAL A 20 -0.60 -15.50 0.07
CA VAL A 20 -1.29 -15.69 1.35
C VAL A 20 -1.91 -14.38 1.83
N ARG A 21 -3.09 -14.42 2.46
CA ARG A 21 -3.76 -13.20 2.99
C ARG A 21 -3.40 -12.99 4.46
N LEU A 22 -2.36 -12.19 4.70
CA LEU A 22 -1.86 -11.83 6.03
C LEU A 22 -2.25 -10.42 6.45
N ALA A 23 -2.36 -9.49 5.49
CA ALA A 23 -2.61 -8.08 5.78
C ALA A 23 -4.12 -7.80 5.96
N VAL A 24 -4.45 -6.99 6.96
CA VAL A 24 -5.76 -6.35 7.07
C VAL A 24 -5.78 -5.13 6.17
N LEU A 25 -6.57 -5.20 5.09
CA LEU A 25 -6.63 -4.21 4.01
C LEU A 25 -8.09 -3.83 3.69
N PRO A 26 -8.35 -2.61 3.17
CA PRO A 26 -7.38 -1.53 2.94
C PRO A 26 -7.03 -0.79 4.23
N THR A 27 -5.75 -0.46 4.41
CA THR A 27 -5.34 0.45 5.48
C THR A 27 -5.85 1.88 5.23
N PRO A 28 -6.18 2.67 6.26
CA PRO A 28 -6.67 4.04 6.08
C PRO A 28 -5.68 4.97 5.38
N LEU A 29 -6.20 5.98 4.68
CA LEU A 29 -5.44 7.13 4.20
C LEU A 29 -5.88 8.34 5.05
N HIS A 30 -4.98 8.86 5.89
CA HIS A 30 -5.30 9.95 6.81
C HIS A 30 -4.72 11.27 6.32
N GLU A 31 -5.53 12.30 6.26
CA GLU A 31 -5.04 13.66 6.04
C GLU A 31 -4.33 14.18 7.30
N VAL A 32 -3.22 14.91 7.12
CA VAL A 32 -2.43 15.49 8.22
C VAL A 32 -2.37 17.03 8.10
N PRO A 33 -3.51 17.73 8.30
CA PRO A 33 -3.60 19.16 8.04
C PRO A 33 -2.68 20.00 8.94
N ARG A 34 -2.49 19.58 10.20
CA ARG A 34 -1.56 20.25 11.13
C ARG A 34 -0.11 20.20 10.66
N PHE A 35 0.31 19.07 10.08
CA PHE A 35 1.65 18.91 9.54
C PHE A 35 1.84 19.75 8.28
N SER A 36 0.87 19.68 7.36
CA SER A 36 0.83 20.52 6.15
C SER A 36 0.98 22.01 6.49
N ALA A 37 0.19 22.51 7.45
CA ALA A 37 0.28 23.89 7.93
C ALA A 37 1.64 24.23 8.57
N ALA A 38 2.19 23.32 9.38
CA ALA A 38 3.48 23.53 10.05
C ALA A 38 4.66 23.66 9.07
N ILE A 39 4.59 23.02 7.90
CA ILE A 39 5.64 23.07 6.88
C ILE A 39 5.33 24.03 5.73
N GLY A 40 4.20 24.76 5.77
CA GLY A 40 3.74 25.63 4.67
C GLY A 40 3.53 24.88 3.35
N GLY A 41 3.17 23.59 3.42
CA GLY A 41 3.17 22.68 2.27
C GLY A 41 1.79 22.41 1.67
N PRO A 42 1.70 21.54 0.65
CA PRO A 42 0.43 21.15 0.04
C PRO A 42 -0.42 20.29 1.00
N ARG A 43 -1.59 19.86 0.54
CA ARG A 43 -2.41 18.85 1.23
C ARG A 43 -1.65 17.52 1.31
N ILE A 44 -1.40 17.03 2.53
CA ILE A 44 -0.60 15.81 2.76
C ILE A 44 -1.45 14.74 3.42
N PHE A 45 -1.23 13.50 2.97
CA PHE A 45 -1.84 12.30 3.52
C PHE A 45 -0.79 11.28 3.92
N ILE A 46 -1.11 10.48 4.94
CA ILE A 46 -0.32 9.33 5.38
C ILE A 46 -1.13 8.06 5.13
N LYS A 47 -0.54 7.11 4.40
CA LYS A 47 -1.06 5.75 4.27
C LYS A 47 -0.67 4.95 5.51
N ARG A 48 -1.66 4.51 6.29
CA ARG A 48 -1.45 3.85 7.58
C ARG A 48 -1.08 2.37 7.45
N ASP A 49 0.00 2.08 6.73
CA ASP A 49 0.49 0.70 6.56
C ASP A 49 1.06 0.09 7.85
N ASP A 50 1.29 0.90 8.89
CA ASP A 50 1.46 0.42 10.26
C ASP A 50 0.24 -0.36 10.79
N LEU A 51 -0.94 -0.18 10.18
CA LEU A 51 -2.19 -0.86 10.56
C LEU A 51 -2.49 -2.11 9.70
N THR A 52 -1.48 -2.75 9.09
CA THR A 52 -1.68 -3.99 8.33
C THR A 52 -1.99 -5.23 9.20
N GLY A 53 -1.99 -5.10 10.53
CA GLY A 53 -2.53 -6.10 11.48
C GLY A 53 -1.63 -7.30 11.80
N PHE A 54 -0.79 -7.76 10.87
CA PHE A 54 0.12 -8.88 11.12
C PHE A 54 1.29 -8.47 12.03
N ALA A 55 1.48 -9.17 13.16
CA ALA A 55 2.46 -8.82 14.19
C ALA A 55 2.34 -7.35 14.63
N PHE A 56 3.31 -6.51 14.30
CA PHE A 56 3.29 -5.06 14.60
C PHE A 56 2.85 -4.21 13.40
N GLY A 57 2.34 -4.85 12.35
CA GLY A 57 2.00 -4.22 11.08
C GLY A 57 3.23 -3.77 10.28
N GLY A 58 3.03 -2.77 9.43
CA GLY A 58 4.05 -2.21 8.56
C GLY A 58 3.99 -2.71 7.12
N ASN A 59 4.91 -2.20 6.31
CA ASN A 59 4.97 -2.48 4.87
C ASN A 59 5.40 -3.92 4.56
N LYS A 60 6.21 -4.55 5.43
CA LYS A 60 6.72 -5.91 5.23
C LYS A 60 5.63 -6.97 5.21
N THR A 61 4.49 -6.72 5.86
CA THR A 61 3.32 -7.60 5.76
C THR A 61 2.90 -7.82 4.31
N ARG A 62 2.87 -6.76 3.47
CA ARG A 62 2.48 -6.87 2.05
C ARG A 62 3.49 -7.70 1.24
N MET A 63 4.77 -7.58 1.56
CA MET A 63 5.83 -8.34 0.90
C MET A 63 5.74 -9.83 1.26
N PHE A 64 5.48 -10.13 2.54
CA PHE A 64 5.37 -11.51 3.01
C PHE A 64 4.15 -12.24 2.44
N GLU A 65 3.09 -11.53 2.04
CA GLU A 65 1.97 -12.14 1.35
C GLU A 65 2.36 -12.86 0.04
N PHE A 66 3.47 -12.49 -0.61
CA PHE A 66 3.96 -13.12 -1.85
C PHE A 66 5.22 -13.98 -1.66
N LEU A 67 5.82 -13.97 -0.46
CA LEU A 67 7.05 -14.72 -0.17
C LEU A 67 6.77 -16.09 0.47
N LEU A 68 5.65 -16.21 1.19
CA LEU A 68 5.20 -17.41 1.91
C LEU A 68 4.17 -18.18 1.07
#